data_AF-A0A8J8WCQ9-F1
#
_entry.id   AF-A0A8J8WCQ9-F1
#
_cell.length_a   1.000
_cell.length_b   1.000
_cell.length_c   1.000
_cell.angle_alpha   90.00
_cell.angle_beta   90.00
_cell.angle_gamma   90.00
#
_symmetry.space_group_name_H-M   'P 1'
#
loop_
_entity.id
_entity.type
_entity.pdbx_description
1 polymer ?
#
loop_
_entity_poly.entity_id
_entity_poly.type
_entity_poly.pdbx_seq_one_letter_code
_entity_poly.pdbx_strand_id
1 'polypeptide(L)'
;MMRDEEEEEEEEEGEEEGGRRRGGERRRRRRRRRRRRKEEEEEEGEARKYTQIRKEIEADTERVTGANKGISNLPINLRVYSPNVLNLTLIDLPGLTKVAIGDQPADIESQIRNMIMTYITKDSCLILAVSPANSDLANSDALKLSKEADPDGLRTIGVITKLDLMDEGTDARDVLENKFLPLRRGYVGVVNRSQKDIEGKKDIKAAMAAERKFFLSHPAYRHVADRMGTPYLQRVLNQQLTNHIRETLPSLRDKLQKQLLTMEKEVDQYKHFRPDDPAIKTKAMLQMIQQLQNDIERCIEGSGSALINTNELSGGAKINRLFHERFPYEIVRMEFDEKELRREIAFAIRNIHGIRVGLFTPDMAFDAIVKGQIGRLKEPSLKCVDLVVQELTNVVRSCTSKMSRYPRLQEETERIITNHIREREQIVKENILLLNDCELAYMNTNHEDFIGFANPNIETSLFIRNTRGSSMTE
;
A
#
# COMPACT_ATOMS: atom_id res chain seq x y z
N MET A 1 34.81 -42.68 -16.82
CA MET A 1 35.67 -41.64 -17.41
C MET A 1 36.87 -41.32 -16.54
N MET A 2 36.77 -40.81 -15.29
CA MET A 2 38.00 -40.61 -14.48
C MET A 2 38.63 -41.91 -13.91
N ARG A 3 37.91 -43.03 -13.87
CA ARG A 3 38.47 -44.35 -13.47
C ARG A 3 39.09 -45.13 -14.63
N ASP A 4 38.73 -44.79 -15.87
CA ASP A 4 39.23 -45.50 -17.06
C ASP A 4 40.53 -44.86 -17.59
N GLU A 5 40.86 -43.63 -17.16
CA GLU A 5 42.12 -42.95 -17.53
C GLU A 5 43.27 -43.22 -16.53
N GLU A 6 42.99 -43.58 -15.27
CA GLU A 6 44.04 -44.03 -14.31
C GLU A 6 44.62 -45.39 -14.70
N GLU A 7 43.82 -46.29 -15.31
CA GLU A 7 44.30 -47.59 -15.82
C GLU A 7 45.19 -47.44 -17.08
N GLU A 8 44.98 -46.42 -17.93
CA GLU A 8 45.86 -46.13 -19.07
C GLU A 8 47.17 -45.42 -18.65
N GLU A 9 47.19 -44.70 -17.53
CA GLU A 9 48.42 -44.08 -16.99
C GLU A 9 49.36 -45.13 -16.33
N GLU A 10 48.81 -46.17 -15.69
CA GLU A 10 49.62 -47.27 -15.13
C GLU A 10 50.19 -48.22 -16.19
N GLU A 11 49.49 -48.43 -17.32
CA GLU A 11 50.03 -49.22 -18.44
C GLU A 11 51.16 -48.50 -19.22
N GLU A 12 51.18 -47.16 -19.27
CA GLU A 12 52.25 -46.40 -19.94
C GLU A 12 53.53 -46.22 -19.09
N GLU A 13 53.48 -46.35 -17.76
CA GLU A 13 54.67 -46.30 -16.89
C GLU A 13 55.48 -47.61 -16.90
N GLY A 14 54.87 -48.74 -17.29
CA GLY A 14 55.54 -50.04 -17.43
C GLY A 14 56.53 -50.16 -18.61
N GLU A 15 56.55 -49.20 -19.54
CA GLU A 15 57.45 -49.20 -20.72
C GLU A 15 58.66 -48.24 -20.58
N GLU A 16 59.08 -47.85 -19.37
CA GLU A 16 60.23 -46.95 -19.18
C GLU A 16 61.62 -47.61 -19.30
N GLU A 17 61.72 -48.94 -19.36
CA GLU A 17 63.01 -49.63 -19.49
C GLU A 17 63.34 -50.06 -20.92
N GLY A 18 63.59 -49.08 -21.81
CA GLY A 18 64.25 -49.43 -23.07
C GLY A 18 64.13 -48.43 -24.21
N GLY A 19 64.98 -47.41 -24.22
CA GLY A 19 65.48 -46.88 -25.49
C GLY A 19 65.36 -45.37 -25.76
N ARG A 20 66.54 -44.76 -25.83
CA ARG A 20 66.93 -43.65 -26.73
C ARG A 20 66.27 -42.28 -26.49
N ARG A 21 67.08 -41.41 -25.89
CA ARG A 21 66.96 -39.95 -25.65
C ARG A 21 66.48 -39.06 -26.82
N ARG A 22 66.19 -39.58 -28.02
CA ARG A 22 65.57 -38.83 -29.14
C ARG A 22 64.04 -39.03 -29.28
N GLY A 23 63.48 -40.08 -28.68
CA GLY A 23 62.02 -40.33 -28.67
C GLY A 23 61.27 -39.48 -27.64
N GLY A 24 61.90 -39.20 -26.49
CA GLY A 24 61.31 -38.48 -25.36
C GLY A 24 60.91 -37.02 -25.68
N GLU A 25 61.69 -36.29 -26.48
CA GLU A 25 61.35 -34.91 -26.87
C GLU A 25 60.14 -34.84 -27.83
N ARG A 26 60.03 -35.79 -28.77
CA ARG A 26 58.88 -35.89 -29.68
C ARG A 26 57.62 -36.32 -28.94
N ARG A 27 57.72 -37.26 -27.99
CA ARG A 27 56.60 -37.68 -27.12
C ARG A 27 56.16 -36.55 -26.18
N ARG A 28 57.09 -35.82 -25.55
CA ARG A 28 56.78 -34.62 -24.74
C ARG A 28 56.11 -33.49 -25.54
N ARG A 29 56.56 -33.23 -26.78
CA ARG A 29 55.89 -32.27 -27.69
C ARG A 29 54.49 -32.72 -28.09
N ARG A 30 54.27 -34.02 -28.31
CA ARG A 30 52.93 -34.59 -28.59
C ARG A 30 52.01 -34.52 -27.37
N ARG A 31 52.48 -34.86 -26.17
CA ARG A 31 51.72 -34.71 -24.91
C ARG A 31 51.34 -33.23 -24.66
N ARG A 32 52.27 -32.28 -24.84
CA ARG A 32 51.97 -30.83 -24.75
C ARG A 32 50.95 -30.35 -25.80
N ARG A 33 51.01 -30.86 -27.04
CA ARG A 33 50.03 -30.53 -28.09
C ARG A 33 48.65 -31.13 -27.82
N ARG A 34 48.58 -32.35 -27.29
CA ARG A 34 47.31 -32.99 -26.88
C ARG A 34 46.69 -32.28 -25.69
N ARG A 35 47.47 -31.90 -24.67
CA ARG A 35 46.99 -31.10 -23.53
C ARG A 35 46.47 -29.73 -23.98
N ARG A 36 47.21 -29.01 -24.82
CA ARG A 36 46.74 -27.74 -25.40
C ARG A 36 45.45 -27.90 -26.22
N ARG A 37 45.31 -28.98 -27.01
CA ARG A 37 44.07 -29.26 -27.75
C ARG A 37 42.89 -29.58 -26.83
N LYS A 38 43.10 -30.38 -25.77
CA LYS A 38 42.06 -30.64 -24.75
C LYS A 38 41.66 -29.34 -24.03
N GLU A 39 42.63 -28.50 -23.65
CA GLU A 39 42.39 -27.16 -23.07
C GLU A 39 41.62 -26.25 -24.03
N GLU A 40 41.98 -26.20 -25.32
CA GLU A 40 41.29 -25.43 -26.36
C GLU A 40 39.85 -25.96 -26.60
N GLU A 41 39.64 -27.28 -26.60
CA GLU A 41 38.31 -27.90 -26.76
C GLU A 41 37.40 -27.66 -25.53
N GLU A 42 37.95 -27.69 -24.32
CA GLU A 42 37.24 -27.35 -23.08
C GLU A 42 36.87 -25.85 -23.03
N GLU A 43 37.81 -24.96 -23.38
CA GLU A 43 37.55 -23.50 -23.46
C GLU A 43 36.49 -23.18 -24.54
N GLU A 44 36.51 -23.86 -25.68
CA GLU A 44 35.47 -23.72 -26.71
C GLU A 44 34.10 -24.24 -26.25
N GLY A 45 34.07 -25.36 -25.51
CA GLY A 45 32.86 -25.91 -24.91
C GLY A 45 32.22 -24.98 -23.88
N GLU A 46 33.04 -24.36 -23.02
CA GLU A 46 32.59 -23.40 -22.01
C GLU A 46 32.08 -22.10 -22.66
N ALA A 47 32.79 -21.59 -23.68
CA ALA A 47 32.37 -20.40 -24.43
C ALA A 47 31.01 -20.59 -25.13
N ARG A 48 30.72 -21.79 -25.66
CA ARG A 48 29.41 -22.13 -26.24
C ARG A 48 28.30 -22.10 -25.18
N LYS A 49 28.58 -22.59 -23.97
CA LYS A 49 27.63 -22.59 -22.85
C LYS A 49 27.27 -21.17 -22.40
N TYR A 50 28.25 -20.26 -22.23
CA TYR A 50 27.96 -18.87 -21.86
C TYR A 50 27.22 -18.10 -22.97
N THR A 51 27.51 -18.40 -24.23
CA THR A 51 26.76 -17.82 -25.36
C THR A 51 25.29 -18.26 -25.35
N GLN A 52 25.03 -19.52 -25.02
CA GLN A 52 23.66 -20.03 -24.87
C GLN A 52 22.94 -19.41 -23.66
N ILE A 53 23.62 -19.27 -22.52
CA ILE A 53 23.07 -18.58 -21.34
C ILE A 53 22.65 -17.15 -21.70
N ARG A 54 23.50 -16.41 -22.42
CA ARG A 54 23.17 -15.06 -22.88
C ARG A 54 21.91 -15.03 -23.75
N LYS A 55 21.82 -15.94 -24.73
CA LYS A 55 20.63 -16.05 -25.59
C LYS A 55 19.37 -16.37 -24.80
N GLU A 56 19.45 -17.22 -23.77
CA GLU A 56 18.31 -17.52 -22.92
C GLU A 56 17.90 -16.32 -22.06
N ILE A 57 18.84 -15.53 -21.54
CA ILE A 57 18.54 -14.29 -20.82
C ILE A 57 17.82 -13.30 -21.75
N GLU A 58 18.31 -13.13 -22.98
CA GLU A 58 17.66 -12.28 -23.99
C GLU A 58 16.24 -12.78 -24.30
N ALA A 59 16.06 -14.09 -24.51
CA ALA A 59 14.77 -14.71 -24.80
C ALA A 59 13.77 -14.63 -23.64
N ASP A 60 14.21 -14.84 -22.39
CA ASP A 60 13.36 -14.75 -21.20
C ASP A 60 12.96 -13.30 -20.90
N THR A 61 13.88 -12.35 -21.13
CA THR A 61 13.57 -10.92 -21.06
C THR A 61 12.47 -10.57 -22.06
N GLU A 62 12.63 -10.95 -23.33
CA GLU A 62 11.65 -10.68 -24.40
C GLU A 62 10.30 -11.38 -24.15
N ARG A 63 10.30 -12.57 -23.54
CA ARG A 63 9.07 -13.30 -23.17
C ARG A 63 8.20 -12.52 -22.18
N VAL A 64 8.82 -11.78 -21.26
CA VAL A 64 8.13 -11.02 -20.20
C VAL A 64 7.83 -9.59 -20.61
N THR A 65 8.78 -8.92 -21.27
CA THR A 65 8.67 -7.49 -21.62
C THR A 65 8.14 -7.23 -23.03
N GLY A 66 8.03 -8.29 -23.85
CA GLY A 66 7.72 -8.19 -25.27
C GLY A 66 8.90 -7.67 -26.11
N ALA A 67 8.74 -7.62 -27.43
CA ALA A 67 9.78 -7.14 -28.35
C ALA A 67 10.06 -5.61 -28.24
N ASN A 68 9.26 -4.88 -27.47
CA ASN A 68 9.22 -3.40 -27.49
C ASN A 68 10.12 -2.72 -26.44
N LYS A 69 11.20 -3.39 -25.99
CA LYS A 69 12.18 -2.82 -25.04
C LYS A 69 11.57 -2.30 -23.73
N GLY A 70 10.46 -2.87 -23.29
CA GLY A 70 9.86 -2.59 -21.99
C GLY A 70 10.71 -3.11 -20.82
N ILE A 71 10.38 -2.69 -19.60
CA ILE A 71 11.01 -3.19 -18.37
C ILE A 71 9.99 -3.96 -17.53
N SER A 72 10.47 -4.89 -16.70
CA SER A 72 9.63 -5.67 -15.77
C SER A 72 10.29 -5.75 -14.41
N ASN A 73 9.48 -5.76 -13.35
CA ASN A 73 9.93 -5.93 -11.97
C ASN A 73 10.19 -7.41 -11.59
N LEU A 74 9.91 -8.36 -12.49
CA LEU A 74 10.19 -9.78 -12.29
C LEU A 74 11.69 -10.06 -12.48
N PRO A 75 12.42 -10.54 -11.44
CA PRO A 75 13.84 -10.81 -11.55
C PRO A 75 14.12 -12.15 -12.25
N ILE A 76 15.20 -12.19 -13.05
CA ILE A 76 15.75 -13.42 -13.61
C ILE A 76 16.81 -13.95 -12.65
N ASN A 77 16.62 -15.17 -12.13
CA ASN A 77 17.55 -15.81 -11.20
C ASN A 77 18.55 -16.70 -11.95
N LEU A 78 19.79 -16.22 -12.10
CA LEU A 78 20.89 -16.98 -12.70
C LEU A 78 21.87 -17.46 -11.63
N ARG A 79 22.16 -18.77 -11.61
CA ARG A 79 23.24 -19.35 -10.80
C ARG A 79 24.37 -19.83 -11.70
N VAL A 80 25.56 -19.26 -11.52
CA VAL A 80 26.77 -19.66 -12.25
C VAL A 80 27.73 -20.33 -11.27
N TYR A 81 28.18 -21.53 -11.62
CA TYR A 81 29.17 -22.29 -10.85
C TYR A 81 30.48 -22.33 -11.63
N SER A 82 31.56 -21.84 -11.04
CA SER A 82 32.91 -21.89 -11.62
C SER A 82 33.96 -21.99 -10.50
N PRO A 83 35.06 -22.75 -10.69
CA PRO A 83 36.14 -22.81 -9.71
C PRO A 83 36.91 -21.49 -9.58
N ASN A 84 36.76 -20.59 -10.56
CA ASN A 84 37.51 -19.32 -10.65
C ASN A 84 36.70 -18.11 -10.15
N VAL A 85 35.50 -18.32 -9.59
CA VAL A 85 34.64 -17.26 -9.08
C VAL A 85 34.36 -17.44 -7.59
N LEU A 86 34.06 -16.33 -6.92
CA LEU A 86 33.72 -16.30 -5.52
C LEU A 86 32.20 -16.37 -5.35
N ASN A 87 31.73 -16.84 -4.19
CA ASN A 87 30.31 -16.84 -3.86
C ASN A 87 29.81 -15.40 -3.69
N LEU A 88 29.25 -14.84 -4.77
CA LEU A 88 28.78 -13.46 -4.84
C LEU A 88 27.39 -13.45 -5.46
N THR A 89 26.44 -12.80 -4.78
CA THR A 89 25.13 -12.49 -5.35
C THR A 89 25.20 -11.08 -5.90
N LEU A 90 25.00 -10.94 -7.21
CA LEU A 90 24.90 -9.66 -7.90
C LEU A 90 23.48 -9.48 -8.40
N ILE A 91 22.99 -8.25 -8.31
CA ILE A 91 21.73 -7.83 -8.91
C ILE A 91 22.09 -6.84 -9.99
N ASP A 92 21.89 -7.23 -11.25
CA ASP A 92 22.03 -6.34 -12.38
C ASP A 92 20.72 -5.58 -12.58
N LEU A 93 20.79 -4.26 -12.61
CA LEU A 93 19.63 -3.38 -12.71
C LEU A 93 19.68 -2.61 -14.04
N PRO A 94 18.53 -2.27 -14.64
CA PRO A 94 18.51 -1.52 -15.89
C PRO A 94 19.28 -0.19 -15.77
N GLY A 95 20.01 0.17 -16.83
CA GLY A 95 20.70 1.45 -16.91
C GLY A 95 19.72 2.62 -16.96
N LEU A 96 20.08 3.74 -16.34
CA LEU A 96 19.24 4.95 -16.37
C LEU A 96 19.27 5.58 -17.77
N THR A 97 18.09 5.66 -18.40
CA THR A 97 17.89 6.32 -19.70
C THR A 97 17.06 7.59 -19.50
N LYS A 98 17.58 8.75 -19.92
CA LYS A 98 16.92 10.06 -19.78
C LYS A 98 15.85 10.33 -20.85
N VAL A 99 15.83 9.54 -21.91
CA VAL A 99 14.91 9.71 -23.04
C VAL A 99 14.31 8.36 -23.37
N ALA A 100 12.98 8.29 -23.49
CA ALA A 100 12.27 7.11 -23.96
C ALA A 100 12.68 6.81 -25.41
N ILE A 101 13.10 5.59 -25.69
CA ILE A 101 13.51 5.15 -27.02
C ILE A 101 12.48 4.16 -27.57
N GLY A 102 11.97 4.40 -28.79
CA GLY A 102 10.98 3.53 -29.42
C GLY A 102 9.61 3.67 -28.76
N ASP A 103 8.97 2.53 -28.45
CA ASP A 103 7.63 2.47 -27.85
C ASP A 103 7.65 2.48 -26.31
N GLN A 104 8.77 2.86 -25.69
CA GLN A 104 8.86 2.99 -24.24
C GLN A 104 7.93 4.11 -23.75
N PRO A 105 7.26 3.93 -22.60
CA PRO A 105 6.36 4.94 -22.08
C PRO A 105 7.15 6.17 -21.61
N ALA A 106 6.52 7.34 -21.63
CA ALA A 106 7.17 8.61 -21.30
C ALA A 106 7.71 8.67 -19.86
N ASP A 107 7.22 7.82 -18.96
CA ASP A 107 7.62 7.70 -17.56
C ASP A 107 8.69 6.60 -17.30
N ILE A 108 9.30 6.03 -18.35
CA ILE A 108 10.29 4.94 -18.24
C ILE A 108 11.43 5.26 -17.26
N GLU A 109 11.91 6.51 -17.24
CA GLU A 109 12.96 6.96 -16.31
C GLU A 109 12.50 6.81 -14.85
N SER A 110 11.27 7.23 -14.56
CA SER A 110 10.69 7.11 -13.22
C SER A 110 10.46 5.66 -12.83
N GLN A 111 10.04 4.81 -13.78
CA GLN A 111 9.89 3.38 -13.52
C GLN A 111 11.22 2.70 -13.20
N ILE A 112 12.28 2.95 -14.00
CA ILE A 112 13.63 2.42 -13.75
C ILE A 112 14.14 2.91 -12.39
N ARG A 113 13.97 4.20 -12.10
CA ARG A 113 14.37 4.79 -10.81
C ARG A 113 13.65 4.11 -9.64
N ASN A 114 12.33 3.94 -9.71
CA ASN A 114 11.55 3.28 -8.67
C ASN A 114 11.97 1.81 -8.47
N MET A 115 12.28 1.11 -9.56
CA MET A 115 12.82 -0.25 -9.51
C MET A 115 14.16 -0.27 -8.78
N ILE A 116 15.11 0.59 -9.16
CA ILE A 116 16.42 0.69 -8.49
C ILE A 116 16.24 1.00 -7.00
N MET A 117 15.41 1.98 -6.65
CA MET A 117 15.14 2.37 -5.27
C MET A 117 14.57 1.22 -4.43
N THR A 118 13.79 0.31 -5.02
CA THR A 118 13.27 -0.88 -4.31
C THR A 118 14.39 -1.80 -3.82
N TYR A 119 15.54 -1.81 -4.49
CA TYR A 119 16.71 -2.60 -4.10
C TYR A 119 17.67 -1.80 -3.23
N ILE A 120 18.02 -0.58 -3.63
CA ILE A 120 19.10 0.18 -2.97
C ILE A 120 18.69 0.81 -1.64
N THR A 121 17.39 1.00 -1.37
CA THR A 121 16.89 1.51 -0.07
C THR A 121 17.04 0.52 1.08
N LYS A 122 17.27 -0.76 0.79
CA LYS A 122 17.49 -1.78 1.82
C LYS A 122 18.89 -1.59 2.42
N ASP A 123 18.98 -1.36 3.72
CA ASP A 123 20.27 -1.17 4.43
C ASP A 123 21.22 -2.36 4.27
N SER A 124 20.68 -3.56 4.05
CA SER A 124 21.47 -4.78 3.80
C SER A 124 22.04 -4.87 2.38
N CYS A 125 21.75 -3.91 1.49
CA CYS A 125 22.25 -3.90 0.12
C CYS A 125 23.55 -3.08 -0.01
N LEU A 126 24.60 -3.69 -0.56
CA LEU A 126 25.79 -2.96 -1.00
C LEU A 126 25.54 -2.35 -2.38
N ILE A 127 25.82 -1.06 -2.53
CA ILE A 127 25.59 -0.32 -3.77
C ILE A 127 26.90 -0.24 -4.55
N LEU A 128 26.92 -0.76 -5.78
CA LEU A 128 28.04 -0.60 -6.70
C LEU A 128 27.74 0.55 -7.66
N ALA A 129 28.25 1.75 -7.37
CA ALA A 129 28.01 2.94 -8.18
C ALA A 129 29.00 3.00 -9.35
N VAL A 130 28.60 2.46 -10.50
CA VAL A 130 29.43 2.41 -11.71
C VAL A 130 29.26 3.71 -12.50
N SER A 131 30.36 4.44 -12.73
CA SER A 131 30.39 5.68 -13.52
C SER A 131 31.51 5.63 -14.57
N PRO A 132 31.30 6.15 -15.78
CA PRO A 132 32.37 6.24 -16.76
C PRO A 132 33.24 7.49 -16.53
N ALA A 133 34.55 7.35 -16.72
CA ALA A 133 35.55 8.40 -16.45
C ALA A 133 35.52 9.54 -17.47
N ASN A 134 35.03 9.27 -18.68
CA ASN A 134 34.93 10.25 -19.77
C ASN A 134 33.70 11.18 -19.64
N SER A 135 32.98 11.12 -18.53
CA SER A 135 31.87 12.00 -18.21
C SER A 135 32.10 12.68 -16.87
N ASP A 136 31.57 13.88 -16.69
CA ASP A 136 31.66 14.59 -15.42
C ASP A 136 30.94 13.80 -14.31
N LEU A 137 31.72 13.43 -13.28
CA LEU A 137 31.24 12.62 -12.17
C LEU A 137 30.17 13.34 -11.34
N ALA A 138 30.17 14.67 -11.31
CA ALA A 138 29.12 15.46 -10.64
C ALA A 138 27.73 15.20 -11.24
N ASN A 139 27.69 14.77 -12.51
CA ASN A 139 26.47 14.45 -13.24
C ASN A 139 26.15 12.95 -13.26
N SER A 140 26.90 12.11 -12.54
CA SER A 140 26.65 10.67 -12.46
C SER A 140 25.32 10.38 -11.77
N ASP A 141 24.38 9.80 -12.51
CA ASP A 141 23.07 9.43 -11.99
C ASP A 141 23.18 8.26 -10.98
N ALA A 142 24.16 7.37 -11.15
CA ALA A 142 24.43 6.28 -10.21
C ALA A 142 24.85 6.80 -8.83
N LEU A 143 25.70 7.84 -8.78
CA LEU A 143 26.13 8.45 -7.52
C LEU A 143 25.05 9.32 -6.88
N LYS A 144 24.19 9.96 -7.69
CA LYS A 144 23.03 10.71 -7.17
C LYS A 144 22.05 9.76 -6.47
N LEU A 145 21.67 8.66 -7.13
CA LEU A 145 20.79 7.66 -6.53
C LEU A 145 21.42 6.98 -5.30
N SER A 146 22.72 6.68 -5.34
CA SER A 146 23.39 6.09 -4.18
C SER A 146 23.37 7.05 -2.99
N LYS A 147 23.57 8.35 -3.20
CA LYS A 147 23.49 9.34 -2.11
C LYS A 147 22.09 9.50 -1.53
N GLU A 148 21.05 9.39 -2.34
CA GLU A 148 19.68 9.44 -1.82
C GLU A 148 19.37 8.25 -0.90
N ALA A 149 19.90 7.06 -1.22
CA ALA A 149 19.70 5.86 -0.42
C ALA A 149 20.74 5.65 0.70
N ASP A 150 21.95 6.20 0.55
CA ASP A 150 23.09 6.08 1.45
C ASP A 150 23.84 7.43 1.53
N PRO A 151 23.29 8.45 2.24
CA PRO A 151 23.84 9.80 2.29
C PRO A 151 25.27 9.88 2.82
N ASP A 152 25.62 9.00 3.76
CA ASP A 152 26.93 8.91 4.40
C ASP A 152 27.93 8.04 3.59
N GLY A 153 27.49 7.41 2.49
CA GLY A 153 28.34 6.56 1.65
C GLY A 153 28.92 5.35 2.38
N LEU A 154 28.20 4.79 3.35
CA LEU A 154 28.65 3.70 4.22
C LEU A 154 28.69 2.35 3.51
N ARG A 155 27.78 2.13 2.55
CA ARG A 155 27.57 0.86 1.84
C ARG A 155 27.68 1.02 0.32
N THR A 156 28.15 2.18 -0.12
CA THR A 156 28.41 2.50 -1.53
C THR A 156 29.89 2.32 -1.88
N ILE A 157 30.16 1.59 -2.97
CA ILE A 157 31.48 1.37 -3.57
C ILE A 157 31.47 2.06 -4.94
N GLY A 158 32.37 3.01 -5.15
CA GLY A 158 32.49 3.69 -6.44
C GLY A 158 33.32 2.87 -7.42
N VAL A 159 32.83 2.68 -8.64
CA VAL A 159 33.60 2.04 -9.72
C VAL A 159 33.71 3.00 -10.89
N ILE A 160 34.93 3.32 -11.28
CA ILE A 160 35.22 4.22 -12.40
C ILE A 160 35.67 3.38 -13.59
N THR A 161 34.89 3.39 -14.68
CA THR A 161 35.16 2.63 -15.91
C THR A 161 35.68 3.56 -17.02
N LYS A 162 36.18 3.00 -18.12
CA LYS A 162 36.58 3.77 -19.32
C LYS A 162 37.66 4.84 -19.06
N LEU A 163 38.58 4.58 -18.13
CA LEU A 163 39.70 5.49 -17.81
C LEU A 163 40.68 5.67 -18.98
N ASP A 164 40.68 4.74 -19.93
CA ASP A 164 41.46 4.75 -21.16
C ASP A 164 40.86 5.65 -22.27
N LEU A 165 39.61 6.09 -22.10
CA LEU A 165 38.88 6.92 -23.07
C LEU A 165 38.71 8.36 -22.58
N MET A 166 39.52 8.80 -21.62
CA MET A 166 39.55 10.18 -21.16
C MET A 166 40.29 11.07 -22.16
N ASP A 167 39.91 12.33 -22.24
CA ASP A 167 40.56 13.31 -23.12
C ASP A 167 42.01 13.55 -22.70
N GLU A 168 42.90 13.66 -23.67
CA GLU A 168 44.32 13.92 -23.40
C GLU A 168 44.50 15.20 -22.57
N GLY A 169 45.23 15.08 -21.46
CA GLY A 169 45.42 16.18 -20.50
C GLY A 169 44.43 16.19 -19.34
N THR A 170 43.44 15.30 -19.32
CA THR A 170 42.54 15.08 -18.17
C THR A 170 42.84 13.76 -17.46
N ASP A 171 42.56 13.70 -16.16
CA ASP A 171 42.64 12.47 -15.38
C ASP A 171 41.55 12.43 -14.28
N ALA A 172 41.27 11.24 -13.78
CA ALA A 172 40.31 10.99 -12.70
C ALA A 172 41.02 10.78 -11.35
N ARG A 173 42.23 11.35 -11.16
CA ARG A 173 43.07 11.08 -9.99
C ARG A 173 42.39 11.49 -8.69
N ASP A 174 41.80 12.69 -8.64
CA ASP A 174 41.14 13.19 -7.43
C ASP A 174 39.91 12.36 -7.03
N VAL A 175 39.25 11.72 -8.00
CA VAL A 175 38.16 10.77 -7.75
C VAL A 175 38.72 9.48 -7.17
N LEU A 176 39.74 8.89 -7.80
CA LEU A 176 40.36 7.64 -7.37
C LEU A 176 41.10 7.76 -6.04
N GLU A 177 41.59 8.95 -5.69
CA GLU A 177 42.15 9.29 -4.38
C GLU A 177 41.08 9.64 -3.33
N ASN A 178 39.78 9.52 -3.68
CA ASN A 178 38.65 9.75 -2.80
C ASN A 178 38.54 11.20 -2.26
N LYS A 179 39.05 12.19 -3.01
CA LYS A 179 39.08 13.61 -2.61
C LYS A 179 37.87 14.40 -3.10
N PHE A 180 37.37 14.09 -4.30
CA PHE A 180 36.28 14.85 -4.92
C PHE A 180 34.93 14.58 -4.24
N LEU A 181 34.52 13.31 -4.20
CA LEU A 181 33.29 12.88 -3.55
C LEU A 181 33.58 11.69 -2.62
N PRO A 182 33.86 11.91 -1.34
CA PRO A 182 34.36 10.86 -0.47
C PRO A 182 33.31 9.77 -0.22
N LEU A 183 33.65 8.52 -0.51
CA LEU A 183 32.91 7.32 -0.12
C LEU A 183 33.69 6.56 0.96
N ARG A 184 33.02 5.98 1.95
CA ARG A 184 33.69 5.23 3.02
C ARG A 184 34.44 4.00 2.50
N ARG A 185 33.96 3.40 1.40
CA ARG A 185 34.58 2.25 0.74
C ARG A 185 35.45 2.63 -0.47
N GLY A 186 35.60 3.93 -0.75
CA GLY A 186 36.46 4.48 -1.79
C GLY A 186 36.01 4.17 -3.22
N TYR A 187 36.92 4.41 -4.16
CA TYR A 187 36.75 4.19 -5.60
C TYR A 187 37.73 3.16 -6.13
N VAL A 188 37.30 2.36 -7.10
CA VAL A 188 38.15 1.44 -7.86
C VAL A 188 38.01 1.73 -9.34
N GLY A 189 39.13 2.01 -9.99
CA GLY A 189 39.23 2.19 -11.44
C GLY A 189 39.37 0.84 -12.15
N VAL A 190 38.62 0.64 -13.24
CA VAL A 190 38.72 -0.55 -14.09
C VAL A 190 38.79 -0.17 -15.56
N VAL A 191 39.55 -0.94 -16.34
CA VAL A 191 39.67 -0.79 -17.80
C VAL A 191 39.16 -2.06 -18.45
N ASN A 192 38.03 -1.94 -19.14
CA ASN A 192 37.35 -3.05 -19.79
C ASN A 192 37.80 -3.24 -21.24
N ARG A 193 37.41 -4.37 -21.85
CA ARG A 193 37.60 -4.60 -23.28
C ARG A 193 36.80 -3.57 -24.10
N SER A 194 37.43 -2.99 -25.12
CA SER A 194 36.74 -2.14 -26.09
C SER A 194 35.79 -2.96 -26.96
N GLN A 195 34.86 -2.30 -27.66
CA GLN A 195 33.95 -2.98 -28.59
C GLN A 195 34.72 -3.78 -29.67
N LYS A 196 35.82 -3.22 -30.17
CA LYS A 196 36.73 -3.90 -31.11
C LYS A 196 37.42 -5.13 -30.49
N ASP A 197 37.80 -5.06 -29.22
CA ASP A 197 38.38 -6.20 -28.50
C ASP A 197 37.34 -7.32 -28.27
N ILE A 198 36.07 -6.96 -28.10
CA ILE A 198 34.95 -7.90 -27.93
C ILE A 198 34.68 -8.63 -29.25
N GLU A 199 34.59 -7.90 -30.36
CA GLU A 199 34.45 -8.47 -31.71
C GLU A 199 35.65 -9.35 -32.08
N GLY A 200 36.86 -8.92 -31.69
CA GLY A 200 38.09 -9.69 -31.85
C GLY A 200 38.28 -10.84 -30.85
N LYS A 201 37.29 -11.12 -29.98
CA LYS A 201 37.32 -12.16 -28.94
C LYS A 201 38.60 -12.17 -28.09
N LYS A 202 39.10 -10.98 -27.71
CA LYS A 202 40.29 -10.86 -26.87
C LYS A 202 40.14 -11.64 -25.56
N ASP A 203 41.12 -12.49 -25.29
CA ASP A 203 41.18 -13.32 -24.09
C ASP A 203 41.19 -12.48 -22.80
N ILE A 204 40.57 -13.01 -21.75
CA ILE A 204 40.41 -12.36 -20.44
C ILE A 204 41.79 -12.17 -19.77
N LYS A 205 42.70 -13.14 -19.89
CA LYS A 205 44.06 -12.99 -19.32
C LYS A 205 44.82 -11.86 -20.02
N ALA A 206 44.68 -11.76 -21.34
CA ALA A 206 45.26 -10.66 -22.11
C ALA A 206 44.64 -9.30 -21.75
N ALA A 207 43.33 -9.25 -21.47
CA ALA A 207 42.65 -8.04 -21.00
C ALA A 207 43.14 -7.58 -19.62
N MET A 208 43.27 -8.50 -18.65
CA MET A 208 43.81 -8.20 -17.32
C MET A 208 45.28 -7.73 -17.39
N ALA A 209 46.10 -8.33 -18.26
CA ALA A 209 47.47 -7.89 -18.46
C ALA A 209 47.55 -6.48 -19.07
N ALA A 210 46.66 -6.17 -20.02
CA ALA A 210 46.56 -4.84 -20.61
C ALA A 210 46.10 -3.79 -19.59
N GLU A 211 45.09 -4.12 -18.76
CA GLU A 211 44.62 -3.26 -17.66
C GLU A 211 45.76 -2.96 -16.67
N ARG A 212 46.49 -3.99 -16.24
CA ARG A 212 47.62 -3.81 -15.32
C ARG A 212 48.73 -2.96 -15.96
N LYS A 213 49.01 -3.17 -17.24
CA LYS A 213 49.98 -2.35 -17.99
C LYS A 213 49.55 -0.89 -18.03
N PHE A 214 48.28 -0.61 -18.33
CA PHE A 214 47.73 0.74 -18.36
C PHE A 214 47.97 1.48 -17.05
N PHE A 215 47.55 0.90 -15.92
CA PHE A 215 47.72 1.55 -14.61
C PHE A 215 49.18 1.76 -14.21
N LEU A 216 50.09 0.85 -14.59
CA LEU A 216 51.52 1.00 -14.31
C LEU A 216 52.21 2.02 -15.22
N SER A 217 51.76 2.17 -16.47
CA SER A 217 52.33 3.11 -17.43
C SER A 217 51.77 4.53 -17.33
N HIS A 218 50.54 4.69 -16.81
CA HIS A 218 49.88 5.99 -16.76
C HIS A 218 50.48 6.89 -15.65
N PRO A 219 51.00 8.09 -15.97
CA PRO A 219 51.70 8.94 -15.00
C PRO A 219 50.84 9.30 -13.78
N ALA A 220 49.55 9.60 -14.01
CA ALA A 220 48.61 10.01 -12.97
C ALA A 220 48.10 8.87 -12.08
N TYR A 221 48.21 7.60 -12.50
CA TYR A 221 47.63 6.45 -11.78
C TYR A 221 48.67 5.46 -11.26
N ARG A 222 49.94 5.62 -11.64
CA ARG A 222 51.02 4.68 -11.29
C ARG A 222 51.15 4.42 -9.80
N HIS A 223 50.97 5.44 -8.95
CA HIS A 223 51.06 5.30 -7.50
C HIS A 223 49.85 4.62 -6.85
N VAL A 224 48.71 4.55 -7.55
CA VAL A 224 47.50 3.84 -7.11
C VAL A 224 47.28 2.50 -7.81
N ALA A 225 48.15 2.11 -8.74
CA ALA A 225 47.98 0.93 -9.60
C ALA A 225 47.71 -0.39 -8.84
N ASP A 226 48.20 -0.52 -7.60
CA ASP A 226 47.95 -1.70 -6.75
C ASP A 226 46.56 -1.75 -6.10
N ARG A 227 45.86 -0.62 -6.07
CA ARG A 227 44.47 -0.47 -5.61
C ARG A 227 43.48 -0.30 -6.76
N MET A 228 43.89 -0.64 -7.98
CA MET A 228 43.09 -0.49 -9.20
C MET A 228 43.02 -1.81 -9.96
N GLY A 229 42.09 -1.86 -10.90
CA GLY A 229 41.87 -2.97 -11.80
C GLY A 229 40.87 -4.00 -11.30
N THR A 230 40.41 -4.83 -12.23
CA THR A 230 39.41 -5.87 -12.02
C THR A 230 39.79 -6.87 -10.92
N PRO A 231 41.05 -7.35 -10.82
CA PRO A 231 41.44 -8.28 -9.76
C PRO A 231 41.36 -7.66 -8.35
N TYR A 232 41.68 -6.37 -8.21
CA TYR A 232 41.55 -5.66 -6.94
C TYR A 232 40.08 -5.47 -6.57
N LEU A 233 39.25 -5.05 -7.54
CA LEU A 233 37.81 -4.90 -7.34
C LEU A 233 37.16 -6.21 -6.84
N GLN A 234 37.48 -7.35 -7.43
CA GLN A 234 36.94 -8.65 -7.01
C GLN A 234 37.29 -8.98 -5.55
N ARG A 235 38.55 -8.74 -5.13
CA ARG A 235 38.98 -8.95 -3.74
C ARG A 235 38.25 -8.02 -2.77
N VAL A 236 38.15 -6.73 -3.12
CA VAL A 236 37.43 -5.74 -2.32
C VAL A 236 35.97 -6.12 -2.18
N LEU A 237 35.26 -6.43 -3.28
CA LEU A 237 33.85 -6.81 -3.23
C LEU A 237 33.59 -8.02 -2.32
N ASN A 238 34.45 -9.04 -2.38
CA ASN A 238 34.31 -10.20 -1.51
C ASN A 238 34.54 -9.86 -0.03
N GLN A 239 35.61 -9.13 0.27
CA GLN A 239 35.89 -8.70 1.64
C GLN A 239 34.75 -7.83 2.20
N GLN A 240 34.26 -6.88 1.40
CA GLN A 240 33.17 -5.99 1.79
C GLN A 240 31.86 -6.76 1.95
N LEU A 241 31.52 -7.69 1.05
CA LEU A 241 30.33 -8.52 1.17
C LEU A 241 30.39 -9.38 2.43
N THR A 242 31.50 -10.04 2.70
CA THR A 242 31.66 -10.90 3.88
C THR A 242 31.51 -10.12 5.19
N ASN A 243 32.14 -8.94 5.27
CA ASN A 243 32.02 -8.07 6.45
C ASN A 243 30.59 -7.54 6.60
N HIS A 244 29.98 -7.10 5.50
CA HIS A 244 28.61 -6.58 5.50
C HIS A 244 27.59 -7.64 5.91
N ILE A 245 27.73 -8.88 5.43
CA ILE A 245 26.90 -10.01 5.89
C ILE A 245 27.08 -10.19 7.40
N ARG A 246 28.31 -10.21 7.92
CA ARG A 246 28.57 -10.39 9.35
C ARG A 246 27.92 -9.28 10.21
N GLU A 247 27.99 -8.04 9.76
CA GLU A 247 27.42 -6.88 10.47
C GLU A 247 25.88 -6.84 10.42
N THR A 248 25.28 -7.24 9.31
CA THR A 248 23.82 -7.17 9.09
C THR A 248 23.05 -8.41 9.54
N LEU A 249 23.73 -9.55 9.72
CA LEU A 249 23.07 -10.81 10.10
C LEU A 249 22.34 -10.76 11.46
N PRO A 250 22.88 -10.12 12.52
CA PRO A 250 22.19 -10.04 13.80
C PRO A 250 20.86 -9.27 13.71
N SER A 251 20.86 -8.10 13.05
CA SER A 251 19.64 -7.29 12.91
C SER A 251 18.61 -7.96 12.00
N LEU A 252 19.06 -8.66 10.95
CA LEU A 252 18.19 -9.47 10.10
C LEU A 252 17.52 -10.59 10.89
N ARG A 253 18.28 -11.33 11.71
CA ARG A 253 17.73 -12.38 12.59
C ARG A 253 16.65 -11.80 13.51
N ASP A 254 16.94 -10.68 14.18
CA ASP A 254 16.00 -10.07 15.11
C ASP A 254 14.72 -9.59 14.41
N LYS A 255 14.84 -9.06 13.18
CA LYS A 255 13.68 -8.69 12.34
C LYS A 255 12.84 -9.91 11.99
N LEU A 256 13.46 -11.00 11.54
CA LEU A 256 12.77 -12.26 11.22
C LEU A 256 12.09 -12.86 12.45
N GLN A 257 12.73 -12.80 13.62
CA GLN A 257 12.15 -13.29 14.87
C GLN A 257 10.93 -12.46 15.30
N LYS A 258 10.97 -11.14 15.15
CA LYS A 258 9.80 -10.28 15.39
C LYS A 258 8.65 -10.60 14.43
N GLN A 259 8.94 -10.79 13.14
CA GLN A 259 7.94 -11.17 12.16
C GLN A 259 7.32 -12.53 12.49
N LEU A 260 8.15 -13.51 12.84
CA LEU A 260 7.72 -14.84 13.26
C LEU A 260 6.80 -14.77 14.48
N LEU A 261 7.15 -13.99 15.51
CA LEU A 261 6.31 -13.84 16.71
C LEU A 261 4.94 -13.23 16.39
N THR A 262 4.88 -12.23 15.50
CA THR A 262 3.60 -11.65 15.07
C THR A 262 2.77 -12.67 14.32
N MET A 263 3.37 -13.40 13.38
CA MET A 263 2.68 -14.46 12.63
C MET A 263 2.24 -15.60 13.54
N GLU A 264 3.05 -15.98 14.54
CA GLU A 264 2.69 -17.00 15.52
C GLU A 264 1.44 -16.61 16.31
N LYS A 265 1.27 -15.34 16.69
CA LYS A 265 0.03 -14.87 17.36
C LYS A 265 -1.21 -15.01 16.50
N GLU A 266 -1.09 -14.73 15.20
CA GLU A 266 -2.20 -14.95 14.26
C GLU A 266 -2.44 -16.45 14.08
N VAL A 267 -1.39 -17.22 13.82
CA VAL A 267 -1.45 -18.67 13.62
C VAL A 267 -1.99 -19.38 14.84
N ASP A 268 -1.69 -18.95 16.08
CA ASP A 268 -2.24 -19.55 17.31
C ASP A 268 -3.77 -19.47 17.35
N GLN A 269 -4.34 -18.37 16.83
CA GLN A 269 -5.80 -18.26 16.65
C GLN A 269 -6.28 -19.36 15.70
N TYR A 270 -5.48 -19.71 14.69
CA TYR A 270 -5.78 -20.71 13.68
C TYR A 270 -5.36 -22.16 14.00
N LYS A 271 -4.47 -22.41 14.97
CA LYS A 271 -3.87 -23.76 15.20
C LYS A 271 -4.89 -24.83 15.55
N HIS A 272 -6.02 -24.44 16.14
CA HIS A 272 -7.10 -25.35 16.50
C HIS A 272 -8.24 -25.37 15.48
N PHE A 273 -8.09 -24.71 14.32
CA PHE A 273 -9.06 -24.75 13.24
C PHE A 273 -9.04 -26.13 12.57
N ARG A 274 -10.09 -26.91 12.82
CA ARG A 274 -10.52 -27.98 11.92
C ARG A 274 -11.74 -27.45 11.13
N PRO A 275 -11.71 -27.45 9.79
CA PRO A 275 -12.82 -26.94 8.97
C PRO A 275 -14.19 -27.56 9.30
N ASP A 276 -14.18 -28.77 9.88
CA ASP A 276 -15.37 -29.59 10.13
C ASP A 276 -15.83 -29.67 11.59
N ASP A 277 -15.21 -28.93 12.53
CA ASP A 277 -15.65 -28.94 13.93
C ASP A 277 -16.91 -28.06 14.14
N PRO A 278 -18.09 -28.64 14.45
CA PRO A 278 -19.31 -27.88 14.63
C PRO A 278 -19.25 -26.90 15.83
N ALA A 279 -18.49 -27.23 16.89
CA ALA A 279 -18.41 -26.39 18.08
C ALA A 279 -17.75 -25.04 17.78
N ILE A 280 -16.76 -25.04 16.87
CA ILE A 280 -16.06 -23.82 16.43
C ILE A 280 -16.97 -22.96 15.54
N LYS A 281 -17.75 -23.58 14.64
CA LYS A 281 -18.73 -22.86 13.80
C LYS A 281 -19.74 -22.13 14.67
N THR A 282 -20.27 -22.81 15.70
CA THR A 282 -21.20 -22.21 16.67
C THR A 282 -20.54 -21.10 17.48
N LYS A 283 -19.30 -21.31 17.97
CA LYS A 283 -18.56 -20.29 18.73
C LYS A 283 -18.26 -19.05 17.88
N ALA A 284 -17.81 -19.24 16.64
CA ALA A 284 -17.52 -18.15 15.72
C ALA A 284 -18.80 -17.37 15.40
N MET A 285 -19.91 -18.05 15.09
CA MET A 285 -21.20 -17.42 14.88
C MET A 285 -21.64 -16.61 16.11
N LEU A 286 -21.54 -17.18 17.32
CA LEU A 286 -21.91 -16.51 18.56
C LEU A 286 -21.04 -15.28 18.82
N GLN A 287 -19.73 -15.36 18.61
CA GLN A 287 -18.83 -14.21 18.74
C GLN A 287 -19.17 -13.09 17.75
N MET A 288 -19.50 -13.44 16.51
CA MET A 288 -19.90 -12.45 15.49
C MET A 288 -21.23 -11.78 15.85
N ILE A 289 -22.21 -12.54 16.33
CA ILE A 289 -23.52 -12.01 16.77
C ILE A 289 -23.33 -11.11 18.01
N GLN A 290 -22.51 -11.52 18.97
CA GLN A 290 -22.28 -10.74 20.17
C GLN A 290 -21.50 -9.45 19.88
N GLN A 291 -20.56 -9.50 18.93
CA GLN A 291 -19.91 -8.30 18.42
C GLN A 291 -20.91 -7.37 17.72
N LEU A 292 -21.81 -7.91 16.90
CA LEU A 292 -22.86 -7.14 16.25
C LEU A 292 -23.79 -6.46 17.27
N GLN A 293 -24.22 -7.18 18.29
CA GLN A 293 -25.04 -6.63 19.38
C GLN A 293 -24.34 -5.45 20.04
N ASN A 294 -23.09 -5.64 20.48
CA ASN A 294 -22.30 -4.59 21.13
C ASN A 294 -22.09 -3.38 20.19
N ASP A 295 -21.91 -3.61 18.90
CA ASP A 295 -21.73 -2.55 17.92
C ASP A 295 -23.01 -1.74 17.70
N ILE A 296 -24.18 -2.40 17.61
CA ILE A 296 -25.47 -1.73 17.49
C ILE A 296 -25.77 -0.91 18.74
N GLU A 297 -25.56 -1.47 19.93
CA GLU A 297 -25.73 -0.79 21.23
C GLU A 297 -24.87 0.48 21.29
N ARG A 298 -23.58 0.36 20.96
CA ARG A 298 -22.67 1.51 20.90
C ARG A 298 -23.09 2.57 19.89
N CYS A 299 -23.58 2.18 18.72
CA CYS A 299 -24.02 3.12 17.68
C CYS A 299 -25.31 3.86 18.06
N ILE A 300 -26.20 3.25 18.83
CA ILE A 300 -27.47 3.86 19.25
C ILE A 300 -27.30 4.66 20.55
N GLU A 301 -26.58 4.14 21.54
CA GLU A 301 -26.40 4.81 22.83
C GLU A 301 -25.28 5.86 22.82
N GLY A 302 -24.37 5.79 21.84
CA GLY A 302 -23.21 6.68 21.76
C GLY A 302 -22.04 6.27 22.68
N SER A 303 -22.07 5.05 23.22
CA SER A 303 -21.15 4.53 24.24
C SER A 303 -19.97 3.70 23.65
N GLY A 304 -19.39 4.09 22.51
CA GLY A 304 -18.31 3.36 21.82
C GLY A 304 -17.06 4.17 21.43
N SER A 305 -15.88 3.73 21.88
CA SER A 305 -14.57 4.42 21.90
C SER A 305 -13.75 4.46 20.57
N ALA A 306 -12.73 5.35 20.60
CA ALA A 306 -11.52 5.58 19.77
C ALA A 306 -11.63 6.30 18.41
N LEU A 307 -12.72 6.14 17.65
CA LEU A 307 -12.89 6.82 16.36
C LEU A 307 -14.30 7.41 16.28
N ILE A 308 -14.55 8.45 17.09
CA ILE A 308 -15.76 9.26 16.94
C ILE A 308 -15.66 9.92 15.56
N ASN A 309 -16.63 9.66 14.68
CA ASN A 309 -16.72 10.33 13.40
C ASN A 309 -17.00 11.83 13.66
N THR A 310 -16.01 12.68 13.43
CA THR A 310 -16.09 14.13 13.68
C THR A 310 -16.77 14.90 12.56
N ASN A 311 -17.04 14.25 11.42
CA ASN A 311 -17.51 14.92 10.21
C ASN A 311 -19.03 14.85 10.07
N GLU A 312 -19.67 13.79 10.57
CA GLU A 312 -21.09 13.54 10.37
C GLU A 312 -21.77 12.96 11.62
N LEU A 313 -23.00 13.43 11.89
CA LEU A 313 -23.89 12.81 12.88
C LEU A 313 -24.31 11.42 12.40
N SER A 314 -24.21 10.42 13.27
CA SER A 314 -24.56 9.03 12.94
C SER A 314 -25.33 8.36 14.06
N GLY A 315 -26.15 7.37 13.69
CA GLY A 315 -26.84 6.48 14.63
C GLY A 315 -27.70 7.24 15.63
N GLY A 316 -27.44 7.01 16.92
CA GLY A 316 -28.20 7.60 18.03
C GLY A 316 -28.28 9.13 18.00
N ALA A 317 -27.17 9.80 17.68
CA ALA A 317 -27.12 11.26 17.63
C ALA A 317 -28.03 11.83 16.52
N LYS A 318 -28.12 11.13 15.38
CA LYS A 318 -29.00 11.51 14.28
C LYS A 318 -30.47 11.24 14.59
N ILE A 319 -30.77 10.14 15.29
CA ILE A 319 -32.12 9.87 15.80
C ILE A 319 -32.56 10.95 16.82
N ASN A 320 -31.67 11.34 17.74
CA ASN A 320 -31.94 12.41 18.70
C ASN A 320 -32.28 13.73 17.97
N ARG A 321 -31.48 14.11 16.97
CA ARG A 321 -31.76 15.27 16.12
C ARG A 321 -33.11 15.18 15.40
N LEU A 322 -33.50 13.99 14.93
CA LEU A 322 -34.82 13.80 14.31
C LEU A 322 -35.94 14.12 15.29
N PHE A 323 -35.85 13.66 16.53
CA PHE A 323 -36.87 13.89 17.55
C PHE A 323 -36.90 15.32 18.08
N HIS A 324 -35.75 15.98 18.21
CA HIS A 324 -35.68 17.26 18.96
C HIS A 324 -35.47 18.49 18.09
N GLU A 325 -34.99 18.33 16.85
CA GLU A 325 -34.88 19.44 15.90
C GLU A 325 -35.87 19.27 14.75
N ARG A 326 -35.82 18.12 14.07
CA ARG A 326 -36.55 17.95 12.81
C ARG A 326 -38.06 17.84 13.00
N PHE A 327 -38.50 17.02 13.94
CA PHE A 327 -39.93 16.80 14.18
C PHE A 327 -40.63 18.06 14.70
N PRO A 328 -40.12 18.79 15.72
CA PRO A 328 -40.68 20.07 16.12
C PRO A 328 -40.70 21.09 14.98
N TYR A 329 -39.63 21.15 14.17
CA TYR A 329 -39.60 22.03 13.00
C TYR A 329 -40.70 21.69 11.98
N GLU A 330 -40.95 20.41 11.69
CA GLU A 330 -42.03 20.00 10.78
C GLU A 330 -43.41 20.37 11.32
N ILE A 331 -43.62 20.31 12.65
CA ILE A 331 -44.87 20.75 13.29
C ILE A 331 -45.03 22.27 13.17
N VAL A 332 -43.99 23.04 13.51
CA VAL A 332 -44.05 24.52 13.42
C VAL A 332 -44.24 24.97 11.98
N ARG A 333 -43.56 24.33 11.02
CA ARG A 333 -43.67 24.62 9.59
C ARG A 333 -45.09 24.41 9.03
N MET A 334 -45.95 23.67 9.73
CA MET A 334 -47.38 23.59 9.42
C MET A 334 -48.14 24.89 9.79
N GLU A 335 -47.47 26.05 9.78
CA GLU A 335 -48.08 27.36 9.98
C GLU A 335 -49.36 27.48 9.14
N PHE A 336 -50.38 28.04 9.78
CA PHE A 336 -51.68 28.30 9.18
C PHE A 336 -51.71 29.73 8.66
N ASP A 337 -52.34 29.93 7.49
CA ASP A 337 -52.70 31.28 7.06
C ASP A 337 -53.79 31.78 8.00
N GLU A 338 -53.46 32.77 8.83
CA GLU A 338 -54.40 33.40 9.76
C GLU A 338 -55.68 33.89 9.04
N LYS A 339 -55.57 34.31 7.77
CA LYS A 339 -56.73 34.77 7.00
C LYS A 339 -57.65 33.61 6.63
N GLU A 340 -57.07 32.48 6.25
CA GLU A 340 -57.82 31.26 5.94
C GLU A 340 -58.49 30.70 7.20
N LEU A 341 -57.75 30.60 8.30
CA LEU A 341 -58.30 30.14 9.58
C LEU A 341 -59.45 31.02 10.08
N ARG A 342 -59.31 32.35 10.00
CA ARG A 342 -60.40 33.27 10.35
C ARG A 342 -61.63 33.08 9.46
N ARG A 343 -61.42 32.77 8.18
CA ARG A 343 -62.49 32.48 7.22
C ARG A 343 -63.22 31.18 7.59
N GLU A 344 -62.47 30.13 7.91
CA GLU A 344 -63.03 28.85 8.37
C GLU A 344 -63.83 29.00 9.66
N ILE A 345 -63.29 29.73 10.65
CA ILE A 345 -64.00 30.03 11.91
C ILE A 345 -65.32 30.75 11.61
N ALA A 346 -65.31 31.76 10.74
CA ALA A 346 -66.52 32.51 10.39
C ALA A 346 -67.58 31.62 9.72
N PHE A 347 -67.15 30.71 8.83
CA PHE A 347 -68.06 29.73 8.22
C PHE A 347 -68.58 28.70 9.23
N ALA A 348 -67.71 28.17 10.10
CA ALA A 348 -68.11 27.21 11.13
C ALA A 348 -69.16 27.79 12.09
N ILE A 349 -68.94 29.00 12.58
CA ILE A 349 -69.91 29.70 13.46
C ILE A 349 -71.24 29.92 12.74
N ARG A 350 -71.22 30.40 11.49
CA ARG A 350 -72.44 30.64 10.71
C ARG A 350 -73.21 29.36 10.42
N ASN A 351 -72.51 28.30 10.02
CA ASN A 351 -73.12 27.01 9.70
C ASN A 351 -73.76 26.35 10.93
N ILE A 352 -73.14 26.48 12.10
CA ILE A 352 -73.67 25.90 13.35
C ILE A 352 -74.89 26.67 13.85
N HIS A 353 -74.90 28.01 13.74
CA HIS A 353 -76.08 28.81 14.05
C HIS A 353 -77.22 28.58 13.05
N GLY A 354 -76.88 28.32 11.78
CA GLY A 354 -77.84 28.06 10.72
C GLY A 354 -78.82 29.22 10.55
N ILE A 355 -80.11 28.93 10.69
CA ILE A 355 -81.20 29.92 10.57
C ILE A 355 -81.41 30.77 11.84
N ARG A 356 -80.75 30.45 12.95
CA ARG A 356 -80.92 31.15 14.23
C ARG A 356 -79.90 32.28 14.37
N VAL A 357 -80.31 33.40 14.97
CA VAL A 357 -79.38 34.48 15.34
C VAL A 357 -78.64 34.06 16.62
N GLY A 358 -77.32 33.93 16.52
CA GLY A 358 -76.44 33.58 17.64
C GLY A 358 -76.07 34.76 18.52
N LEU A 359 -76.26 34.61 19.84
CA LEU A 359 -75.78 35.57 20.85
C LEU A 359 -74.38 35.24 21.37
N PHE A 360 -73.93 33.98 21.23
CA PHE A 360 -72.66 33.47 21.74
C PHE A 360 -71.96 32.60 20.69
N THR A 361 -70.64 32.45 20.80
CA THR A 361 -69.87 31.53 19.93
C THR A 361 -70.16 30.08 20.34
N PRO A 362 -70.53 29.16 19.41
CA PRO A 362 -70.85 27.79 19.77
C PRO A 362 -69.57 26.98 20.04
N ASP A 363 -69.55 26.19 21.11
CA ASP A 363 -68.43 25.29 21.45
C ASP A 363 -68.11 24.29 20.33
N MET A 364 -69.14 23.86 19.58
CA MET A 364 -68.98 22.99 18.42
C MET A 364 -68.16 23.63 17.30
N ALA A 365 -68.12 24.97 17.19
CA ALA A 365 -67.27 25.66 16.21
C ALA A 365 -65.80 25.55 16.62
N PHE A 366 -65.51 25.76 17.91
CA PHE A 366 -64.18 25.59 18.47
C PHE A 366 -63.70 24.14 18.29
N ASP A 367 -64.54 23.17 18.68
CA ASP A 367 -64.23 21.75 18.55
C ASP A 367 -63.94 21.34 17.10
N ALA A 368 -64.75 21.78 16.13
CA ALA A 368 -64.56 21.48 14.72
C ALA A 368 -63.24 22.05 14.16
N ILE A 369 -62.89 23.28 14.51
CA ILE A 369 -61.67 23.94 14.03
C ILE A 369 -60.43 23.31 14.67
N VAL A 370 -60.44 23.07 15.98
CA VAL A 370 -59.28 22.49 16.68
C VAL A 370 -59.05 21.04 16.28
N LYS A 371 -60.10 20.23 16.12
CA LYS A 371 -59.99 18.87 15.56
C LYS A 371 -59.37 18.87 14.17
N GLY A 372 -59.74 19.84 13.33
CA GLY A 372 -59.12 20.05 12.03
C GLY A 372 -57.61 20.27 12.12
N GLN A 373 -57.14 21.05 13.10
CA GLN A 373 -55.71 21.30 13.29
C GLN A 373 -54.96 20.11 13.90
N ILE A 374 -55.51 19.47 14.94
CA ILE A 374 -54.91 18.28 15.56
C ILE A 374 -54.75 17.16 14.52
N GLY A 375 -55.76 16.95 13.67
CA GLY A 375 -55.70 15.92 12.63
C GLY A 375 -54.53 16.08 11.64
N ARG A 376 -54.02 17.31 11.45
CA ARG A 376 -52.85 17.57 10.59
C ARG A 376 -51.54 17.09 11.22
N LEU A 377 -51.47 16.88 12.54
CA LEU A 377 -50.27 16.39 13.24
C LEU A 377 -49.94 14.92 12.94
N LYS A 378 -50.90 14.18 12.37
CA LYS A 378 -50.71 12.79 11.96
C LYS A 378 -49.59 12.62 10.94
N GLU A 379 -49.57 13.42 9.88
CA GLU A 379 -48.60 13.30 8.80
C GLU A 379 -47.13 13.52 9.25
N PRO A 380 -46.76 14.62 9.95
CA PRO A 380 -45.39 14.81 10.41
C PRO A 380 -44.97 13.74 11.43
N SER A 381 -45.90 13.22 12.24
CA SER A 381 -45.62 12.17 13.21
C SER A 381 -45.27 10.85 12.53
N LEU A 382 -46.02 10.44 11.50
CA LEU A 382 -45.71 9.27 10.70
C LEU A 382 -44.39 9.43 9.92
N LYS A 383 -44.16 10.62 9.35
CA LYS A 383 -42.91 10.94 8.66
C LYS A 383 -41.69 10.87 9.58
N CYS A 384 -41.84 11.27 10.85
CA CYS A 384 -40.79 11.13 11.85
C CYS A 384 -40.40 9.66 12.05
N VAL A 385 -41.40 8.76 12.14
CA VAL A 385 -41.15 7.31 12.23
C VAL A 385 -40.38 6.79 11.02
N ASP A 386 -40.77 7.19 9.81
CA ASP A 386 -40.09 6.78 8.57
C ASP A 386 -38.60 7.15 8.58
N LEU A 387 -38.29 8.38 8.99
CA LEU A 387 -36.92 8.87 9.07
C LEU A 387 -36.09 8.13 10.13
N VAL A 388 -36.70 7.80 11.28
CA VAL A 388 -36.04 7.01 12.32
C VAL A 388 -35.78 5.58 11.86
N VAL A 389 -36.74 4.94 11.19
CA VAL A 389 -36.58 3.59 10.62
C VAL A 389 -35.48 3.56 9.55
N GLN A 390 -35.40 4.59 8.72
CA GLN A 390 -34.34 4.71 7.73
C GLN A 390 -32.96 4.79 8.41
N GLU A 391 -32.83 5.58 9.48
CA GLU A 391 -31.57 5.70 10.20
C GLU A 391 -31.20 4.41 10.94
N LEU A 392 -32.16 3.73 11.59
CA LEU A 392 -31.93 2.42 12.20
C LEU A 392 -31.45 1.39 11.16
N THR A 393 -32.04 1.38 9.97
CA THR A 393 -31.61 0.49 8.88
C THR A 393 -30.18 0.78 8.43
N ASN A 394 -29.78 2.06 8.38
CA ASN A 394 -28.40 2.44 8.06
C ASN A 394 -27.40 1.98 9.13
N VAL A 395 -27.76 2.08 10.41
CA VAL A 395 -26.95 1.57 11.51
C VAL A 395 -26.75 0.06 11.36
N VAL A 396 -27.82 -0.69 11.11
CA VAL A 396 -27.74 -2.15 10.91
C VAL A 396 -26.78 -2.49 9.79
N ARG A 397 -26.91 -1.86 8.61
CA ARG A 397 -26.00 -2.07 7.47
C ARG A 397 -24.54 -1.77 7.78
N SER A 398 -24.29 -0.66 8.48
CA SER A 398 -22.95 -0.28 8.89
C SER A 398 -22.34 -1.32 9.83
N CYS A 399 -23.10 -1.79 10.83
CA CYS A 399 -22.65 -2.79 11.78
C CYS A 399 -22.46 -4.18 11.13
N THR A 400 -23.37 -4.62 10.25
CA THR A 400 -23.28 -5.93 9.56
C THR A 400 -22.14 -5.97 8.55
N SER A 401 -21.67 -4.84 8.02
CA SER A 401 -20.50 -4.78 7.10
C SER A 401 -19.22 -5.39 7.70
N LYS A 402 -19.08 -5.35 9.03
CA LYS A 402 -17.96 -5.98 9.76
C LYS A 402 -18.03 -7.52 9.75
N MET A 403 -19.17 -8.09 9.33
CA MET A 403 -19.38 -9.52 9.14
C MET A 403 -19.01 -10.02 7.73
N SER A 404 -18.37 -9.17 6.90
CA SER A 404 -17.97 -9.48 5.52
C SER A 404 -17.15 -10.77 5.34
N ARG A 405 -16.49 -11.25 6.40
CA ARG A 405 -15.82 -12.57 6.43
C ARG A 405 -16.77 -13.74 6.15
N TYR A 406 -18.06 -13.60 6.50
CA TYR A 406 -19.10 -14.61 6.30
C TYR A 406 -20.30 -14.00 5.54
N PRO A 407 -20.25 -13.90 4.20
CA PRO A 407 -21.24 -13.15 3.41
C PRO A 407 -22.68 -13.64 3.59
N ARG A 408 -22.89 -14.96 3.66
CA ARG A 408 -24.23 -15.54 3.88
C ARG A 408 -24.79 -15.21 5.27
N LEU A 409 -23.93 -15.22 6.28
CA LEU A 409 -24.34 -14.86 7.65
C LEU A 409 -24.68 -13.37 7.72
N GLN A 410 -23.88 -12.51 7.07
CA GLN A 410 -24.15 -11.09 6.95
C GLN A 410 -25.53 -10.82 6.33
N GLU A 411 -25.81 -11.42 5.16
CA GLU A 411 -27.07 -11.25 4.43
C GLU A 411 -28.27 -11.70 5.26
N GLU A 412 -28.22 -12.89 5.85
CA GLU A 412 -29.31 -13.39 6.70
C GLU A 412 -29.51 -12.57 7.96
N THR A 413 -28.43 -12.11 8.60
CA THR A 413 -28.52 -11.30 9.81
C THR A 413 -29.12 -9.93 9.51
N GLU A 414 -28.68 -9.27 8.43
CA GLU A 414 -29.26 -8.00 7.98
C GLU A 414 -30.74 -8.17 7.64
N ARG A 415 -31.10 -9.25 6.92
CA ARG A 415 -32.49 -9.55 6.56
C ARG A 415 -33.38 -9.72 7.79
N ILE A 416 -32.96 -10.53 8.77
CA ILE A 416 -33.73 -10.78 10.00
C ILE A 416 -33.97 -9.47 10.77
N ILE A 417 -32.92 -8.68 10.99
CA ILE A 417 -33.02 -7.43 11.76
C ILE A 417 -33.88 -6.41 11.00
N THR A 418 -33.69 -6.27 9.69
CA THR A 418 -34.47 -5.32 8.87
C THR A 418 -35.95 -5.68 8.83
N ASN A 419 -36.28 -6.98 8.74
CA ASN A 419 -37.66 -7.44 8.81
C ASN A 419 -38.28 -7.12 10.18
N HIS A 420 -37.55 -7.36 11.26
CA HIS A 420 -38.01 -7.01 12.60
C HIS A 420 -38.28 -5.50 12.75
N ILE A 421 -37.38 -4.64 12.23
CA ILE A 421 -37.58 -3.19 12.23
C ILE A 421 -38.88 -2.81 11.51
N ARG A 422 -39.16 -3.40 10.34
CA ARG A 422 -40.39 -3.13 9.57
C ARG A 422 -41.66 -3.60 10.27
N GLU A 423 -41.62 -4.73 10.95
CA GLU A 423 -42.76 -5.20 11.76
C GLU A 423 -43.04 -4.22 12.90
N ARG A 424 -41.99 -3.74 13.59
CA ARG A 424 -42.12 -2.76 14.68
C ARG A 424 -42.58 -1.39 14.19
N GLU A 425 -42.15 -0.97 13.00
CA GLU A 425 -42.60 0.26 12.35
C GLU A 425 -44.13 0.32 12.23
N GLN A 426 -44.77 -0.75 11.74
CA GLN A 426 -46.23 -0.77 11.58
C GLN A 426 -46.96 -0.60 12.91
N ILE A 427 -46.51 -1.32 13.95
CA ILE A 427 -47.08 -1.23 15.31
C ILE A 427 -46.93 0.20 15.86
N VAL A 428 -45.76 0.83 15.67
CA VAL A 428 -45.52 2.19 16.13
C VAL A 428 -46.40 3.20 15.40
N LYS A 429 -46.56 3.04 14.07
CA LYS A 429 -47.46 3.88 13.28
C LYS A 429 -48.90 3.76 13.77
N GLU A 430 -49.41 2.55 13.97
CA GLU A 430 -50.75 2.32 14.53
C GLU A 430 -50.93 2.98 15.91
N ASN A 431 -49.94 2.88 16.79
CA ASN A 431 -49.99 3.53 18.10
C ASN A 431 -50.01 5.06 18.00
N ILE A 432 -49.25 5.66 17.08
CA ILE A 432 -49.27 7.11 16.86
C ILE A 432 -50.63 7.56 16.31
N LEU A 433 -51.24 6.76 15.43
CA LEU A 433 -52.60 7.03 14.95
C LEU A 433 -53.60 7.00 16.09
N LEU A 434 -53.51 6.01 16.97
CA LEU A 434 -54.36 5.92 18.15
C LEU A 434 -54.17 7.11 19.10
N LEU A 435 -52.94 7.55 19.34
CA LEU A 435 -52.67 8.74 20.16
C LEU A 435 -53.34 9.98 19.56
N ASN A 436 -53.23 10.16 18.24
CA ASN A 436 -53.90 11.25 17.55
C ASN A 436 -55.43 11.15 17.64
N ASP A 437 -55.99 9.94 17.53
CA ASP A 437 -57.43 9.72 17.68
C ASP A 437 -57.91 10.00 19.11
N CYS A 438 -57.09 9.73 20.13
CA CYS A 438 -57.38 10.11 21.52
C CYS A 438 -57.43 11.62 21.70
N GLU A 439 -56.47 12.37 21.15
CA GLU A 439 -56.48 13.85 21.19
C GLU A 439 -57.69 14.43 20.45
N LEU A 440 -58.14 13.77 19.37
CA LEU A 440 -59.36 14.13 18.65
C LEU A 440 -60.65 13.71 19.38
N ALA A 441 -60.61 12.81 20.36
CA ALA A 441 -61.82 12.31 21.01
C ALA A 441 -62.42 13.33 21.99
N TYR A 442 -61.58 14.12 22.67
CA TYR A 442 -62.02 15.03 23.73
C TYR A 442 -61.12 16.26 23.89
N MET A 443 -61.72 17.44 23.73
CA MET A 443 -61.06 18.72 23.98
C MET A 443 -61.20 19.14 25.45
N ASN A 444 -60.12 19.02 26.23
CA ASN A 444 -60.13 19.37 27.64
C ASN A 444 -60.00 20.89 27.87
N THR A 445 -61.12 21.61 27.95
CA THR A 445 -61.14 23.04 28.27
C THR A 445 -60.84 23.37 29.75
N ASN A 446 -60.65 22.36 30.60
CA ASN A 446 -60.25 22.55 32.00
C ASN A 446 -58.73 22.44 32.19
N HIS A 447 -57.96 22.31 31.10
CA HIS A 447 -56.50 22.25 31.17
C HIS A 447 -55.93 23.54 31.75
N GLU A 448 -54.89 23.44 32.60
CA GLU A 448 -54.32 24.60 33.31
C GLU A 448 -53.80 25.69 32.37
N ASP A 449 -53.27 25.29 31.22
CA ASP A 449 -52.79 26.21 30.17
C ASP A 449 -53.91 26.77 29.27
N PHE A 450 -55.16 26.30 29.40
CA PHE A 450 -56.27 26.79 28.59
C PHE A 450 -56.89 28.04 29.24
N ILE A 451 -56.40 29.21 28.82
CA ILE A 451 -56.93 30.52 29.23
C ILE A 451 -58.21 30.79 28.42
N GLY A 452 -59.34 30.22 28.84
CA GLY A 452 -60.65 30.43 28.22
C GLY A 452 -61.23 31.85 28.43
N PHE A 453 -62.55 31.96 28.56
CA PHE A 453 -63.33 33.21 28.71
C PHE A 453 -63.04 34.06 29.98
N ALA A 454 -62.03 33.73 30.79
CA ALA A 454 -61.89 34.22 32.16
C ALA A 454 -60.91 35.40 32.38
N ASN A 455 -60.27 36.00 31.36
CA ASN A 455 -59.40 37.14 31.62
C ASN A 455 -59.19 38.12 30.45
N PRO A 456 -59.87 39.29 30.43
CA PRO A 456 -59.59 40.39 29.51
C PRO A 456 -58.25 41.11 29.80
N ASN A 457 -57.56 40.79 30.90
CA ASN A 457 -56.45 41.61 31.44
C ASN A 457 -55.03 41.05 31.20
N ILE A 458 -54.87 39.96 30.44
CA ILE A 458 -53.53 39.35 30.25
C ILE A 458 -52.72 40.02 29.12
N GLU A 459 -53.36 40.73 28.17
CA GLU A 459 -52.66 41.46 27.10
C GLU A 459 -51.61 42.46 27.63
N THR A 460 -51.84 43.06 28.81
CA THR A 460 -50.90 44.04 29.39
C THR A 460 -49.65 43.40 30.02
N SER A 461 -49.71 42.12 30.41
CA SER A 461 -48.61 41.46 31.15
C SER A 461 -47.59 40.76 30.22
N LEU A 462 -48.04 40.26 29.07
CA LEU A 462 -47.17 39.62 28.09
C LEU A 462 -46.35 40.64 27.28
N PHE A 463 -46.88 41.85 27.06
CA PHE A 463 -46.15 42.94 26.38
C PHE A 463 -44.96 43.48 27.21
N ILE A 464 -45.06 43.42 28.54
CA ILE A 464 -44.00 43.90 29.47
C ILE A 464 -42.87 42.86 29.63
N ARG A 465 -43.16 41.56 29.41
CA ARG A 465 -42.11 40.51 29.46
C ARG A 465 -41.21 40.51 28.22
N ASN A 466 -41.77 40.73 27.02
CA ASN A 466 -40.97 40.75 25.79
C ASN A 466 -40.10 42.00 25.62
N THR A 467 -40.39 43.11 26.31
CA THR A 467 -39.57 44.34 26.24
C THR A 467 -38.39 44.34 27.21
N ARG A 468 -38.39 43.49 28.25
CA ARG A 468 -37.27 43.37 29.21
C ARG A 468 -36.22 42.31 28.86
N GLY A 469 -36.49 41.46 27.86
CA GLY A 469 -35.57 40.38 27.43
C GLY A 469 -34.55 40.77 26.36
N SER A 470 -34.62 41.99 25.80
CA SER A 470 -33.74 42.45 24.70
C SER A 470 -32.60 43.37 25.14
N SER A 471 -32.32 43.47 26.45
CA SER A 471 -31.20 44.28 26.97
C SER A 471 -30.42 43.52 28.05
N MET A 472 -29.67 42.50 27.67
CA MET A 472 -28.45 42.06 28.36
C MET A 472 -27.86 40.85 27.61
N THR A 473 -26.98 41.13 26.65
CA THR A 473 -25.78 40.35 26.31
C THR A 473 -24.99 41.19 25.29
N GLU A 474 -24.06 42.00 25.81
CA GLU A 474 -22.76 42.20 25.15
C GLU A 474 -21.85 41.03 25.49
#